data_AF-D7BWY7-F1
#
_entry.id   AF-D7BWY7-F1
#
_cell.length_a   1.000
_cell.length_b   1.000
_cell.length_c   1.000
_cell.angle_alpha   90.00
_cell.angle_beta   90.00
_cell.angle_gamma   90.00
#
_symmetry.space_group_name_H-M   'P 1'
#
loop_
_entity.id
_entity.type
_entity.pdbx_description
1 polymer ?
#
loop_
_entity_poly.entity_id
_entity_poly.type
_entity_poly.pdbx_seq_one_letter_code
_entity_poly.pdbx_strand_id
1 'polypeptide(L)'
;MAFAQPDPATPASSLLSERIAPPRGSLATTACMETLQVGYLHAVAAAAGCSLAQPFPDHGIDWHLSHSARGHTVDDEVTIKVQLKATYQIAPRPPGPTFSFTLDNDHLIKLARTPVSVHKILVVMIVPRARDDWVRAGHDRLALRHCCYWTNLAGHPVTGSRRTTVRIPTSRIFDDRALCEIMSRVGAGGKP
;
A
#
# COMPACT_ATOMS: atom_id res chain seq x y z
N MET A 1 -44.36 -59.25 10.18
CA MET A 1 -43.19 -58.95 9.33
C MET A 1 -42.50 -57.74 9.90
N ALA A 2 -41.26 -57.92 10.35
CA ALA A 2 -40.47 -56.91 11.05
C ALA A 2 -39.74 -56.03 10.04
N PHE A 3 -39.86 -54.71 10.18
CA PHE A 3 -38.98 -53.76 9.50
C PHE A 3 -38.00 -53.22 10.52
N ALA A 4 -36.72 -53.55 10.32
CA ALA A 4 -35.61 -53.10 11.14
C ALA A 4 -35.38 -51.59 10.94
N GLN A 5 -35.30 -50.87 12.05
CA GLN A 5 -34.87 -49.48 12.10
C GLN A 5 -33.34 -49.43 11.94
N PRO A 6 -32.77 -48.52 11.13
CA PRO A 6 -31.32 -48.36 11.08
C PRO A 6 -30.83 -47.60 12.33
N ASP A 7 -29.72 -48.07 12.90
CA ASP A 7 -29.03 -47.46 14.05
C ASP A 7 -28.64 -45.99 13.80
N PRO A 8 -28.60 -45.14 14.85
CA PRO A 8 -28.16 -43.77 14.71
C PRO A 8 -26.65 -43.75 14.42
N ALA A 9 -26.28 -43.23 13.26
CA ALA A 9 -24.91 -42.96 12.90
C ALA A 9 -24.26 -42.06 13.96
N THR A 10 -23.20 -42.58 14.58
CA THR A 10 -22.23 -41.86 15.39
C THR A 10 -21.83 -40.57 14.67
N PRO A 11 -21.86 -39.38 15.30
CA PRO A 11 -21.28 -38.21 14.67
C PRO A 11 -19.78 -38.46 14.56
N ALA A 12 -19.30 -38.62 13.33
CA ALA A 12 -17.89 -38.55 13.03
C ALA A 12 -17.42 -37.17 13.53
N SER A 13 -16.78 -37.17 14.70
CA SER A 13 -16.05 -36.03 15.22
C SER A 13 -15.05 -35.65 14.13
N SER A 14 -15.38 -34.57 13.42
CA SER A 14 -14.47 -33.95 12.47
C SER A 14 -13.28 -33.48 13.28
N LEU A 15 -12.25 -34.31 13.34
CA LEU A 15 -10.91 -33.92 13.68
C LEU A 15 -10.50 -32.90 12.62
N LEU A 16 -10.89 -31.65 12.83
CA LEU A 16 -10.23 -30.49 12.26
C LEU A 16 -8.79 -30.66 12.71
N SER A 17 -7.98 -31.25 11.83
CA SER A 17 -6.53 -31.18 11.93
C SER A 17 -6.25 -29.68 12.09
N GLU A 18 -5.94 -29.26 13.32
CA GLU A 18 -5.35 -27.97 13.58
C GLU A 18 -4.08 -27.97 12.73
N ARG A 19 -4.18 -27.41 11.52
CA ARG A 19 -3.02 -27.16 10.69
C ARG A 19 -2.21 -26.16 11.48
N ILE A 20 -1.24 -26.67 12.22
CA ILE A 20 -0.21 -25.87 12.87
C ILE A 20 0.33 -24.95 11.78
N ALA A 21 0.15 -23.64 11.98
CA ALA A 21 0.62 -22.66 11.03
C ALA A 21 2.11 -22.92 10.78
N PRO A 22 2.57 -22.96 9.52
CA PRO A 22 3.96 -23.26 9.23
C PRO A 22 4.86 -22.22 9.92
N PRO A 23 6.03 -22.63 10.43
CA PRO A 23 6.93 -21.71 11.11
C PRO A 23 7.31 -20.55 10.16
N ARG A 24 7.22 -19.33 10.67
CA ARG A 24 7.63 -18.11 9.96
C ARG A 24 9.06 -17.73 10.35
N GLY A 25 9.78 -17.08 9.44
CA GLY A 25 11.10 -16.53 9.74
C GLY A 25 11.06 -15.43 10.82
N SER A 26 12.22 -15.16 11.44
CA SER A 26 12.38 -14.30 12.63
C SER A 26 12.52 -12.80 12.35
N LEU A 27 12.36 -12.35 11.09
CA LEU A 27 12.41 -10.93 10.74
C LEU A 27 11.32 -10.14 11.47
N ALA A 28 11.65 -8.91 11.88
CA ALA A 28 10.70 -8.00 12.50
C ALA A 28 9.47 -7.79 11.60
N THR A 29 8.27 -7.80 12.21
CA THR A 29 7.01 -7.65 11.47
C THR A 29 6.99 -6.37 10.66
N THR A 30 7.51 -5.25 11.20
CA THR A 30 7.58 -3.96 10.50
C THR A 30 8.45 -4.03 9.25
N ALA A 31 9.60 -4.69 9.30
CA ALA A 31 10.45 -4.93 8.13
C ALA A 31 9.73 -5.80 7.08
N CYS A 32 8.98 -6.82 7.52
CA CYS A 32 8.18 -7.64 6.61
C CYS A 32 7.05 -6.83 5.94
N MET A 33 6.44 -5.86 6.64
CA MET A 33 5.43 -4.97 6.08
C MET A 33 6.02 -4.04 5.03
N GLU A 34 7.21 -3.51 5.28
CA GLU A 34 7.96 -2.71 4.32
C GLU A 34 8.25 -3.52 3.05
N THR A 35 8.77 -4.74 3.19
CA THR A 35 8.99 -5.65 2.05
C THR A 35 7.70 -5.93 1.28
N LEU A 36 6.58 -6.16 1.98
CA LEU A 36 5.28 -6.39 1.34
C LEU A 36 4.83 -5.16 0.53
N GLN A 37 5.02 -3.95 1.07
CA GLN A 37 4.68 -2.70 0.40
C GLN A 37 5.57 -2.43 -0.81
N VAL A 38 6.86 -2.73 -0.73
CA VAL A 38 7.77 -2.66 -1.88
C VAL A 38 7.31 -3.62 -2.98
N GLY A 39 6.94 -4.86 -2.64
CA GLY A 39 6.40 -5.82 -3.61
C GLY A 39 5.11 -5.33 -4.28
N TYR A 40 4.21 -4.70 -3.52
CA TYR A 40 3.01 -4.07 -4.07
C TYR A 40 3.33 -2.93 -5.03
N LEU A 41 4.26 -2.05 -4.65
CA LEU A 41 4.70 -0.93 -5.50
C LEU A 41 5.24 -1.43 -6.84
N HIS A 42 6.04 -2.51 -6.84
CA HIS A 42 6.54 -3.13 -8.06
C HIS A 42 5.41 -3.66 -8.95
N ALA A 43 4.41 -4.33 -8.37
CA ALA A 43 3.27 -4.83 -9.13
C ALA A 43 2.46 -3.68 -9.77
N VAL A 44 2.18 -2.62 -9.01
CA VAL A 44 1.48 -1.43 -9.51
C VAL A 44 2.27 -0.72 -10.60
N ALA A 45 3.57 -0.50 -10.40
CA ALA A 45 4.43 0.16 -11.38
C ALA A 45 4.52 -0.64 -12.68
N ALA A 46 4.68 -1.96 -12.59
CA ALA A 46 4.73 -2.83 -13.76
C ALA A 46 3.41 -2.79 -14.55
N ALA A 47 2.26 -2.86 -13.87
CA ALA A 47 0.95 -2.77 -14.51
C ALA A 47 0.68 -1.38 -15.13
N ALA A 48 1.20 -0.31 -14.52
CA ALA A 48 1.10 1.05 -15.03
C ALA A 48 2.15 1.39 -16.11
N GLY A 49 3.07 0.47 -16.46
CA GLY A 49 4.15 0.73 -17.41
C GLY A 49 5.17 1.77 -16.91
N CYS A 50 5.34 1.91 -15.59
CA CYS A 50 6.29 2.83 -14.98
C CYS A 50 7.62 2.13 -14.67
N SER A 51 8.73 2.86 -14.77
CA SER A 51 10.02 2.44 -14.23
C SER A 51 10.13 2.80 -12.75
N LEU A 52 10.94 2.04 -12.02
CA LEU A 52 11.18 2.20 -10.58
C LEU A 52 12.68 2.35 -10.32
N ALA A 53 13.06 3.34 -9.51
CA ALA A 53 14.43 3.51 -9.04
C ALA A 53 14.46 3.86 -7.55
N GLN A 54 15.39 3.27 -6.80
CA GLN A 54 15.66 3.68 -5.42
C GLN A 54 16.69 4.82 -5.42
N PRO A 55 16.46 5.90 -4.66
CA PRO A 55 17.46 6.95 -4.53
C PRO A 55 18.65 6.46 -3.72
N PHE A 56 19.85 6.89 -4.14
CA PHE A 56 21.08 6.68 -3.40
C PHE A 56 21.88 7.98 -3.33
N PRO A 57 22.21 8.49 -2.13
CA PRO A 57 21.76 8.01 -0.81
C PRO A 57 20.25 8.25 -0.57
N ASP A 58 19.64 7.46 0.33
CA ASP A 58 18.25 7.67 0.76
C ASP A 58 18.15 8.88 1.72
N HIS A 59 17.27 9.82 1.38
CA HIS A 59 17.00 11.02 2.15
C HIS A 59 15.53 11.10 2.59
N GLY A 60 14.90 9.97 2.90
CA GLY A 60 13.51 9.86 3.35
C GLY A 60 12.49 9.86 2.20
N ILE A 61 12.94 9.49 1.00
CA ILE A 61 12.10 9.20 -0.16
C ILE A 61 12.49 7.80 -0.59
N ASP A 62 11.54 6.86 -0.61
CA ASP A 62 11.88 5.46 -0.78
C ASP A 62 12.05 5.08 -2.26
N TRP A 63 11.27 5.70 -3.15
CA TRP A 63 11.25 5.35 -4.58
C TRP A 63 11.01 6.55 -5.49
N HIS A 64 11.57 6.47 -6.69
CA HIS A 64 11.21 7.28 -7.84
C HIS A 64 10.43 6.40 -8.82
N LEU A 65 9.29 6.91 -9.30
CA LEU A 65 8.52 6.33 -10.39
C LEU A 65 8.67 7.26 -11.59
N SER A 66 9.06 6.73 -12.75
CA SER A 66 9.01 7.48 -14.01
C SER A 66 8.03 6.83 -14.99
N HIS A 67 7.40 7.68 -15.80
CA HIS A 67 6.44 7.29 -16.83
C HIS A 67 6.70 8.11 -18.09
N SER A 68 6.62 7.46 -19.25
CA SER A 68 6.69 8.12 -20.55
C SER A 68 5.42 7.80 -21.34
N ALA A 69 4.75 8.82 -21.88
CA ALA A 69 3.57 8.63 -22.71
C ALA A 69 3.42 9.75 -23.72
N ARG A 70 2.88 9.43 -24.91
CA ARG A 70 2.65 10.39 -26.00
C ARG A 70 1.79 11.60 -25.63
N GLY A 71 1.00 11.49 -24.56
CA GLY A 71 0.14 12.57 -24.06
C GLY A 71 0.82 13.52 -23.10
N HIS A 72 2.08 13.31 -22.73
CA HIS A 72 2.82 14.26 -21.93
C HIS A 72 3.17 15.49 -22.78
N THR A 73 3.05 16.67 -22.18
CA THR A 73 3.29 17.96 -22.83
C THR A 73 4.41 18.77 -22.18
N VAL A 74 4.83 18.39 -20.96
CA VAL A 74 5.91 19.08 -20.24
C VAL A 74 7.29 18.49 -20.50
N ASP A 75 7.35 17.18 -20.71
CA ASP A 75 8.56 16.40 -20.98
C ASP A 75 8.16 15.03 -21.55
N ASP A 76 9.07 14.32 -22.22
CA ASP A 76 8.84 12.98 -22.75
C ASP A 76 8.69 11.94 -21.63
N GLU A 77 9.44 12.14 -20.54
CA GLU A 77 9.36 11.35 -19.31
C GLU A 77 9.04 12.26 -18.11
N VAL A 78 8.10 11.84 -17.27
CA VAL A 78 7.86 12.49 -15.97
C VAL A 78 8.15 11.56 -14.81
N THR A 79 8.67 12.14 -13.73
CA THR A 79 9.01 11.43 -12.50
C THR A 79 8.19 11.96 -11.32
N ILE A 80 7.74 11.06 -10.46
CA ILE A 80 7.28 11.39 -9.11
C ILE A 80 8.12 10.66 -8.06
N LYS A 81 8.21 11.26 -6.89
CA LYS A 81 8.87 10.68 -5.71
C LYS A 81 7.82 10.09 -4.78
N VAL A 82 8.08 8.92 -4.25
CA VAL A 82 7.15 8.19 -3.38
C VAL A 82 7.81 7.94 -2.04
N GLN A 83 7.11 8.33 -0.97
CA GLN A 83 7.42 7.85 0.37
C GLN A 83 6.40 6.77 0.77
N LEU A 84 6.89 5.63 1.21
CA LEU A 84 6.14 4.47 1.66
C LEU A 84 6.00 4.49 3.19
N LYS A 85 4.80 4.19 3.67
CA LYS A 85 4.55 3.85 5.07
C LYS A 85 3.58 2.67 5.14
N ALA A 86 3.79 1.76 6.08
CA ALA A 86 2.88 0.65 6.33
C ALA A 86 2.43 0.63 7.79
N THR A 87 1.17 0.25 8.05
CA THR A 87 0.62 0.12 9.41
C THR A 87 -0.39 -1.02 9.53
N TYR A 88 -0.36 -1.72 10.67
CA TYR A 88 -1.42 -2.63 11.11
C TYR A 88 -2.30 -2.01 12.21
N GLN A 89 -1.98 -0.80 12.67
CA GLN A 89 -2.69 -0.14 13.77
C GLN A 89 -4.07 0.37 13.35
N ILE A 90 -4.28 0.55 12.05
CA ILE A 90 -5.55 0.93 11.46
C ILE A 90 -6.21 -0.33 10.91
N ALA A 91 -7.49 -0.53 11.23
CA ALA A 91 -8.25 -1.66 10.70
C ALA A 91 -8.40 -1.52 9.17
N PRO A 92 -8.37 -2.65 8.42
CA PRO A 92 -8.72 -2.65 7.00
C PRO A 92 -10.10 -2.02 6.75
N ARG A 93 -10.25 -1.35 5.61
CA ARG A 93 -11.46 -0.58 5.24
C ARG A 93 -11.84 0.45 6.32
N PRO A 94 -10.99 1.47 6.54
CA PRO A 94 -11.29 2.51 7.52
C PRO A 94 -12.68 3.13 7.28
N PRO A 95 -13.48 3.35 8.32
CA PRO A 95 -14.80 3.94 8.14
C PRO A 95 -14.68 5.41 7.74
N GLY A 96 -15.59 5.84 6.86
CA GLY A 96 -15.71 7.24 6.46
C GLY A 96 -14.77 7.68 5.33
N PRO A 97 -14.73 8.98 5.01
CA PRO A 97 -14.05 9.51 3.83
C PRO A 97 -12.53 9.64 4.01
N THR A 98 -12.03 9.64 5.25
CA THR A 98 -10.60 9.77 5.56
C THR A 98 -10.22 9.01 6.82
N PHE A 99 -8.95 8.63 6.96
CA PHE A 99 -8.36 8.14 8.21
C PHE A 99 -7.18 9.01 8.65
N SER A 100 -6.90 9.02 9.96
CA SER A 100 -5.73 9.73 10.52
C SER A 100 -4.47 8.89 10.36
N PHE A 101 -3.38 9.55 9.96
CA PHE A 101 -2.04 8.96 9.95
C PHE A 101 -1.03 9.96 10.50
N THR A 102 -0.20 9.54 11.45
CA THR A 102 0.77 10.42 12.12
C THR A 102 2.16 10.25 11.50
N LEU A 103 2.76 11.35 11.07
CA LEU A 103 4.11 11.41 10.50
C LEU A 103 5.05 12.15 11.44
N ASP A 104 6.32 11.75 11.46
CA ASP A 104 7.38 12.60 11.98
C ASP A 104 7.49 13.87 11.13
N ASN A 105 7.72 15.00 11.80
CA ASN A 105 7.73 16.31 11.14
C ASN A 105 8.81 16.40 10.05
N ASP A 106 9.96 15.74 10.23
CA ASP A 106 11.02 15.73 9.22
C ASP A 106 10.59 15.07 7.89
N HIS A 107 9.77 14.03 7.96
CA HIS A 107 9.16 13.41 6.77
C HIS A 107 8.09 14.31 6.17
N LEU A 108 7.22 14.90 7.01
CA LEU A 108 6.17 15.80 6.54
C LEU A 108 6.76 17.04 5.86
N ILE A 109 7.80 17.67 6.41
CA ILE A 109 8.45 18.86 5.82
C ILE A 109 8.96 18.54 4.41
N LYS A 110 9.53 17.35 4.19
CA LYS A 110 10.01 16.93 2.88
C LYS A 110 8.85 16.73 1.89
N LEU A 111 7.78 16.06 2.31
CA LEU A 111 6.59 15.80 1.49
C LEU A 111 5.78 17.07 1.21
N ALA A 112 5.73 18.00 2.17
CA ALA A 112 4.95 19.23 2.08
C ALA A 112 5.65 20.38 1.35
N ARG A 113 6.93 20.21 0.98
CA ARG A 113 7.68 21.21 0.24
C ARG A 113 6.93 21.63 -1.03
N THR A 114 6.74 22.94 -1.21
CA THR A 114 6.14 23.56 -2.38
C THR A 114 6.71 24.97 -2.58
N PRO A 115 6.93 25.45 -3.81
CA PRO A 115 6.82 24.71 -5.08
C PRO A 115 7.92 23.65 -5.24
N VAL A 116 7.70 22.68 -6.13
CA VAL A 116 8.65 21.62 -6.49
C VAL A 116 8.58 21.32 -7.98
N SER A 117 9.71 21.00 -8.60
CA SER A 117 9.76 20.52 -9.99
C SER A 117 9.39 19.04 -10.10
N VAL A 118 9.73 18.24 -9.08
CA VAL A 118 9.39 16.81 -9.02
C VAL A 118 8.42 16.60 -7.86
N HIS A 119 7.19 16.21 -8.17
CA HIS A 119 6.15 16.01 -7.17
C HIS A 119 6.43 14.82 -6.27
N LYS A 120 5.88 14.87 -5.06
CA LYS A 120 6.05 13.84 -4.03
C LYS A 120 4.68 13.38 -3.55
N ILE A 121 4.51 12.08 -3.38
CA ILE A 121 3.31 11.51 -2.77
C ILE A 121 3.70 10.61 -1.59
N LEU A 122 2.81 10.56 -0.61
CA LEU A 122 2.83 9.56 0.45
C LEU A 122 1.92 8.40 0.04
N VAL A 123 2.41 7.17 0.14
CA VAL A 123 1.61 5.95 -0.01
C VAL A 123 1.59 5.20 1.32
N VAL A 124 0.40 5.04 1.89
CA VAL A 124 0.17 4.35 3.16
C VAL A 124 -0.52 3.02 2.93
N MET A 125 0.19 1.93 3.23
CA MET A 125 -0.37 0.57 3.24
C MET A 125 -1.03 0.28 4.59
N ILE A 126 -2.31 -0.10 4.56
CA ILE A 126 -2.98 -0.76 5.68
C ILE A 126 -2.92 -2.27 5.45
N VAL A 127 -2.32 -2.99 6.39
CA VAL A 127 -2.11 -4.44 6.32
C VAL A 127 -2.85 -5.14 7.47
N PRO A 128 -3.41 -6.36 7.27
CA PRO A 128 -3.97 -7.16 8.35
C PRO A 128 -2.95 -7.39 9.48
N ARG A 129 -3.42 -7.47 10.73
CA ARG A 129 -2.54 -7.71 11.88
C ARG A 129 -1.94 -9.13 11.86
N ALA A 130 -2.72 -10.14 11.46
CA ALA A 130 -2.23 -11.50 11.35
C ALA A 130 -1.45 -11.69 10.05
N ARG A 131 -0.17 -12.09 10.15
CA ARG A 131 0.72 -12.29 8.99
C ARG A 131 0.22 -13.38 8.03
N ASP A 132 -0.47 -14.39 8.55
CA ASP A 132 -1.04 -15.48 7.75
C ASP A 132 -2.11 -15.01 6.78
N ASP A 133 -2.65 -13.83 7.00
CA ASP A 133 -3.61 -13.22 6.11
C ASP A 133 -2.99 -12.38 5.00
N TRP A 134 -1.69 -12.10 5.00
CA TRP A 134 -1.10 -11.13 4.08
C TRP A 134 -1.11 -11.58 2.62
N VAL A 135 -0.82 -12.86 2.37
CA VAL A 135 -0.66 -13.41 1.01
C VAL A 135 -1.38 -14.75 0.91
N ARG A 136 -2.18 -14.91 -0.14
CA ARG A 136 -2.81 -16.18 -0.51
C ARG A 136 -2.51 -16.45 -1.98
N ALA A 137 -1.76 -17.50 -2.26
CA ALA A 137 -1.50 -17.97 -3.61
C ALA A 137 -2.48 -19.11 -3.93
N GLY A 138 -3.03 -19.08 -5.14
CA GLY A 138 -3.78 -20.17 -5.73
C GLY A 138 -3.42 -20.31 -7.21
N HIS A 139 -4.03 -21.27 -7.90
CA HIS A 139 -3.73 -21.54 -9.30
C HIS A 139 -3.99 -20.34 -10.22
N ASP A 140 -5.04 -19.57 -9.95
CA ASP A 140 -5.47 -18.48 -10.85
C ASP A 140 -4.96 -17.09 -10.43
N ARG A 141 -4.54 -16.93 -9.17
CA ARG A 141 -4.18 -15.61 -8.64
C ARG A 141 -3.29 -15.65 -7.41
N LEU A 142 -2.52 -14.57 -7.27
CA LEU A 142 -1.87 -14.18 -6.04
C LEU A 142 -2.66 -13.03 -5.40
N ALA A 143 -3.30 -13.29 -4.25
CA ALA A 143 -4.02 -12.26 -3.50
C ALA A 143 -3.14 -11.72 -2.37
N LEU A 144 -2.79 -10.44 -2.45
CA LEU A 144 -2.18 -9.71 -1.35
C LEU A 144 -3.29 -8.99 -0.58
N ARG A 145 -3.56 -9.34 0.67
CA ARG A 145 -4.57 -8.65 1.49
C ARG A 145 -3.95 -7.42 2.14
N HIS A 146 -4.21 -6.27 1.55
CA HIS A 146 -3.78 -4.96 2.02
C HIS A 146 -4.61 -3.91 1.27
N CYS A 147 -4.45 -2.64 1.63
CA CYS A 147 -4.87 -1.54 0.76
C CYS A 147 -3.89 -0.39 0.90
N CYS A 148 -3.33 0.05 -0.23
CA CYS A 148 -2.47 1.23 -0.28
C CYS A 148 -3.31 2.45 -0.63
N TYR A 149 -3.16 3.52 0.14
CA TYR A 149 -3.81 4.80 -0.12
C TYR A 149 -2.75 5.85 -0.41
N TRP A 150 -3.02 6.77 -1.32
CA TRP A 150 -2.07 7.83 -1.65
C TRP A 150 -2.60 9.23 -1.36
N THR A 151 -1.69 10.15 -1.09
CA THR A 151 -2.01 11.58 -1.02
C THR A 151 -0.79 12.45 -1.35
N ASN A 152 -1.06 13.60 -1.94
CA ASN A 152 -0.09 14.68 -2.12
C ASN A 152 -0.20 15.63 -0.91
N LEU A 153 0.90 15.86 -0.21
CA LEU A 153 0.94 16.70 0.99
C LEU A 153 1.56 18.09 0.73
N ALA A 154 1.83 18.47 -0.53
CA ALA A 154 2.40 19.76 -0.87
C ALA A 154 1.59 20.91 -0.23
N GLY A 155 2.27 21.77 0.52
CA GLY A 155 1.68 22.89 1.26
C GLY A 155 0.99 22.52 2.58
N HIS A 156 1.00 21.25 2.99
CA HIS A 156 0.40 20.84 4.26
C HIS A 156 1.20 21.42 5.45
N PRO A 157 0.55 22.11 6.41
CA PRO A 157 1.25 22.69 7.56
C PRO A 157 1.73 21.61 8.53
N VAL A 158 2.86 21.88 9.20
CA VAL A 158 3.30 21.14 10.39
C VAL A 158 2.56 21.74 11.60
N THR A 159 1.82 20.91 12.34
CA THR A 159 0.96 21.40 13.43
C THR A 159 1.37 20.89 14.82
N GLY A 160 2.09 19.77 14.90
CA GLY A 160 2.63 19.28 16.18
C GLY A 160 4.12 19.57 16.36
N SER A 161 4.64 19.34 17.57
CA SER A 161 6.04 19.65 17.92
C SER A 161 7.06 18.70 17.28
N ARG A 162 6.80 17.38 17.37
CA ARG A 162 7.65 16.34 16.74
C ARG A 162 6.94 15.58 15.63
N ARG A 163 5.62 15.48 15.72
CA ARG A 163 4.78 14.68 14.83
C ARG A 163 3.53 15.45 14.47
N THR A 164 3.06 15.27 13.25
CA THR A 164 1.83 15.88 12.74
C THR A 164 0.92 14.78 12.20
N THR A 165 -0.36 14.85 12.54
CA THR A 165 -1.37 13.94 12.01
C THR A 165 -1.97 14.53 10.75
N VAL A 166 -1.91 13.77 9.66
CA VAL A 166 -2.55 14.10 8.38
C VAL A 166 -3.80 13.23 8.18
N ARG A 167 -4.72 13.70 7.32
CA ARG A 167 -5.92 12.95 6.95
C ARG A 167 -5.75 12.37 5.54
N ILE A 168 -5.85 11.05 5.43
CA ILE A 168 -5.66 10.32 4.16
C ILE A 168 -7.03 9.91 3.63
N PRO A 169 -7.41 10.28 2.40
CA PRO A 169 -8.69 9.91 1.80
C PRO A 169 -8.80 8.40 1.55
N THR A 170 -9.93 7.80 1.93
CA THR A 170 -10.21 6.38 1.68
C THR A 170 -10.58 6.10 0.22
N SER A 171 -10.97 7.12 -0.55
CA SER A 171 -11.24 7.02 -1.99
C SER A 171 -9.98 6.98 -2.85
N ARG A 172 -8.82 7.39 -2.32
CA ARG A 172 -7.55 7.45 -3.07
C ARG A 172 -6.76 6.15 -2.91
N ILE A 173 -7.31 5.06 -3.44
CA ILE A 173 -6.57 3.79 -3.54
C ILE A 173 -5.42 3.97 -4.53
N PHE A 174 -4.24 3.48 -4.18
CA PHE A 174 -3.05 3.52 -5.02
C PHE A 174 -2.94 2.23 -5.80
N ASP A 175 -3.60 2.14 -6.95
CA ASP A 175 -3.48 1.05 -7.92
C ASP A 175 -2.81 1.55 -9.22
N ASP A 176 -2.72 0.68 -10.23
CA ASP A 176 -2.12 1.00 -11.54
C ASP A 176 -2.86 2.12 -12.25
N ARG A 177 -4.19 2.14 -12.18
CA ARG A 177 -5.02 3.18 -12.79
C ARG A 177 -4.79 4.54 -12.15
N ALA A 178 -4.80 4.60 -10.82
CA ALA A 178 -4.49 5.81 -10.08
C ALA A 178 -3.08 6.32 -10.40
N LEU A 179 -2.10 5.42 -10.55
CA LEU A 179 -0.76 5.80 -10.95
C LEU A 179 -0.73 6.38 -12.36
N CYS A 180 -1.37 5.74 -13.35
CA CYS A 180 -1.50 6.27 -14.71
C CYS A 180 -2.16 7.66 -14.72
N GLU A 181 -3.21 7.87 -13.93
CA GLU A 181 -3.91 9.16 -13.80
C GLU A 181 -3.03 10.25 -13.15
N ILE A 182 -2.25 9.89 -12.12
CA ILE A 182 -1.26 10.80 -11.52
C ILE A 182 -0.23 11.20 -12.56
N MET A 183 0.38 10.22 -13.24
CA MET A 183 1.44 10.46 -14.21
C MET A 183 0.95 11.28 -15.39
N SER A 184 -0.25 11.00 -15.91
CA SER A 184 -0.84 11.78 -17.00
C SER A 184 -1.06 13.24 -16.60
N ARG A 185 -1.54 13.50 -15.37
CA ARG A 185 -1.72 14.87 -14.87
C ARG A 185 -0.39 15.59 -14.69
N VAL A 186 0.63 14.91 -14.15
CA VAL A 186 1.99 15.47 -14.01
C VAL A 186 2.61 15.73 -15.39
N GLY A 187 2.45 14.80 -16.33
CA GLY A 187 2.84 14.93 -17.74
C GLY A 187 2.21 16.11 -18.47
N ALA A 188 1.02 16.55 -18.03
CA ALA A 188 0.36 17.74 -18.53
C ALA A 188 0.72 19.03 -17.76
N GLY A 189 1.68 18.97 -16.82
CA GLY A 189 2.09 20.11 -15.98
C GLY A 189 1.20 20.36 -14.76
N GLY A 190 0.26 19.44 -14.49
CA GLY A 190 -0.56 19.42 -13.29
C GLY A 190 0.15 18.82 -12.09
N LYS A 191 -0.61 18.57 -11.03
CA LYS A 191 -0.14 17.94 -9.79
C LYS A 191 -0.81 16.58 -9.60
N PRO A 192 -0.17 15.64 -8.88
CA PRO A 192 -0.82 14.43 -8.41
C PRO A 192 -2.10 14.71 -7.63
#